data_AF-A0A950V4N6-F1
#
_entry.id   AF-A0A950V4N6-F1
#
_cell.length_a   1.000
_cell.length_b   1.000
_cell.length_c   1.000
_cell.angle_alpha   90.00
_cell.angle_beta   90.00
_cell.angle_gamma   90.00
#
_symmetry.space_group_name_H-M   'P 1'
#
loop_
_entity.id
_entity.type
_entity.pdbx_description
1 polymer ?
#
loop_
_entity_poly.entity_id
_entity_poly.type
_entity_poly.pdbx_seq_one_letter_code
_entity_poly.pdbx_strand_id
1 'polypeptide(L)'
;MIRQLEEEVREYDQLKSGQLKLPKVERLEEIAPFVAKLRIAKGISQTELGRRLGVSKQVISRYEESDYQTVAIARLQEILEAIGIKAVVTLSA
;
A
#
# COMPACT_ATOMS: atom_id res chain seq x y z
N MET A 1 22.59 -8.21 8.19
CA MET A 1 21.58 -9.28 8.01
C MET A 1 20.49 -9.21 9.08
N ILE A 2 20.75 -9.56 10.35
CA ILE A 2 19.71 -9.58 11.40
C ILE A 2 19.09 -8.19 11.66
N ARG A 3 19.89 -7.12 11.64
CA ARG A 3 19.40 -5.75 11.88
C ARG A 3 18.37 -5.25 10.85
N GLN A 4 18.52 -5.60 9.56
CA GLN A 4 17.58 -5.19 8.51
C GLN A 4 16.25 -5.91 8.65
N LEU A 5 16.29 -7.21 8.96
CA LEU A 5 15.08 -8.01 9.23
C LEU A 5 14.36 -7.52 10.50
N GLU A 6 15.10 -7.13 11.54
CA GLU A 6 14.51 -6.53 12.75
C GLU A 6 13.94 -5.13 12.51
N GLU A 7 14.51 -4.33 11.60
CA GLU A 7 13.94 -3.07 11.15
C GLU A 7 12.64 -3.29 10.36
N GLU A 8 12.62 -4.23 9.43
CA GLU A 8 11.39 -4.60 8.70
C GLU A 8 10.29 -5.11 9.63
N VAL A 9 10.64 -5.92 10.64
CA VAL A 9 9.68 -6.40 11.66
C VAL A 9 9.19 -5.26 12.55
N ARG A 10 10.07 -4.34 12.96
CA ARG A 10 9.66 -3.15 13.74
C ARG A 10 8.80 -2.20 12.93
N GLU A 11 9.12 -1.99 11.65
CA GLU A 11 8.27 -1.24 10.72
C GLU A 11 6.91 -1.92 10.61
N TYR A 12 6.87 -3.24 10.45
CA TYR A 12 5.63 -4.02 10.39
C TYR A 12 4.78 -3.90 11.67
N ASP A 13 5.38 -3.98 12.85
CA ASP A 13 4.69 -3.85 14.13
C ASP A 13 4.18 -2.41 14.37
N GLN A 14 4.94 -1.40 13.97
CA GLN A 14 4.50 0.01 14.01
C GLN A 14 3.38 0.28 13.00
N LEU A 15 3.44 -0.29 11.80
CA LEU A 15 2.36 -0.23 10.81
C LEU A 15 1.07 -0.80 11.40
N LYS A 16 1.14 -1.97 12.05
CA LYS A 16 0.00 -2.63 12.69
C LYS A 16 -0.61 -1.83 13.85
N SER A 17 0.16 -0.94 14.48
CA SER A 17 -0.31 -0.07 15.57
C SER A 17 -1.24 1.08 15.12
N GLY A 18 -1.40 1.28 13.80
CA GLY A 18 -2.32 2.27 13.22
C GLY A 18 -1.78 3.71 13.19
N GLN A 19 -0.58 3.96 13.70
CA GLN A 19 0.08 5.28 13.65
C GLN A 19 0.96 5.44 12.40
N LEU A 20 0.40 5.20 11.21
CA LEU A 20 1.14 5.44 9.97
C LEU A 20 1.29 6.95 9.74
N LYS A 21 2.47 7.50 10.03
CA LYS A 21 2.89 8.81 9.52
C LYS A 21 3.24 8.66 8.04
N LEU A 22 2.28 8.94 7.17
CA LEU A 22 2.54 9.04 5.74
C LEU A 22 3.49 10.23 5.49
N PRO A 23 4.59 10.05 4.73
CA PRO A 23 5.42 11.17 4.34
C PRO A 23 4.65 12.10 3.41
N LYS A 24 5.04 13.38 3.42
CA LYS A 24 4.60 14.31 2.38
C LYS A 24 5.26 13.86 1.07
N VAL A 25 4.46 13.39 0.14
CA VAL A 25 4.89 13.07 -1.22
C VAL A 25 4.70 14.29 -2.11
N GLU A 26 5.66 14.54 -3.01
CA GLU A 26 5.58 15.64 -3.97
C GLU A 26 5.20 15.14 -5.35
N ARG A 27 5.40 13.83 -5.62
CA ARG A 27 5.07 13.21 -6.90
C ARG A 27 4.08 12.07 -6.70
N LEU A 28 3.18 11.92 -7.66
CA LEU A 28 2.10 10.92 -7.62
C LEU A 28 2.63 9.48 -7.64
N GLU A 29 3.73 9.22 -8.33
CA GLU A 29 4.39 7.91 -8.38
C GLU A 29 5.01 7.48 -7.03
N GLU A 30 5.26 8.43 -6.13
CA GLU A 30 5.82 8.14 -4.80
C GLU A 30 4.79 7.48 -3.88
N ILE A 31 3.50 7.46 -4.23
CA ILE A 31 2.46 6.82 -3.41
C ILE A 31 2.48 5.30 -3.51
N ALA A 32 2.92 4.77 -4.66
CA ALA A 32 2.78 3.37 -5.01
C ALA A 32 3.48 2.41 -4.02
N PRO A 33 4.72 2.70 -3.54
CA PRO A 33 5.38 1.89 -2.52
C PRO A 33 4.66 1.89 -1.15
N PHE A 34 3.84 2.90 -0.84
CA PHE A 34 3.12 2.96 0.44
C PHE A 34 1.85 2.12 0.47
N VAL A 35 1.34 1.66 -0.68
CA VAL A 35 0.06 0.94 -0.77
C VAL A 35 0.08 -0.37 0.03
N ALA A 36 1.17 -1.15 -0.05
CA ALA A 36 1.34 -2.35 0.76
C ALA A 36 1.38 -2.03 2.27
N LYS A 37 2.12 -0.99 2.67
CA LYS A 37 2.23 -0.54 4.06
C LYS A 37 0.86 -0.11 4.62
N LEU A 38 0.10 0.63 3.82
CA LEU A 38 -1.26 1.07 4.11
C LEU A 38 -2.24 -0.09 4.28
N ARG A 39 -2.17 -1.10 3.40
CA ARG A 39 -2.96 -2.33 3.52
C ARG A 39 -2.68 -3.04 4.84
N ILE A 40 -1.41 -3.22 5.18
CA ILE A 40 -0.98 -3.86 6.43
C ILE A 40 -1.47 -3.08 7.65
N ALA A 41 -1.31 -1.75 7.64
CA ALA A 41 -1.77 -0.88 8.72
C ALA A 41 -3.29 -0.93 8.93
N LYS A 42 -4.07 -1.18 7.86
CA LYS A 42 -5.52 -1.42 7.94
C LYS A 42 -5.90 -2.85 8.33
N GLY A 43 -4.93 -3.73 8.57
CA GLY A 43 -5.16 -5.14 8.91
C GLY A 43 -5.76 -5.96 7.77
N ILE A 44 -5.67 -5.48 6.52
CA ILE A 44 -6.24 -6.15 5.36
C ILE A 44 -5.21 -7.15 4.83
N SER A 45 -5.59 -8.42 4.64
CA SER A 45 -4.70 -9.42 4.05
C SER A 45 -4.67 -9.29 2.51
N GLN A 46 -3.64 -9.83 1.85
CA GLN A 46 -3.60 -9.89 0.39
C GLN A 46 -4.81 -10.66 -0.19
N THR A 47 -5.22 -11.75 0.47
CA THR A 47 -6.41 -12.53 0.08
C THR A 47 -7.68 -11.70 0.19
N GLU A 48 -7.83 -10.92 1.26
CA GLU A 48 -8.99 -10.05 1.46
C GLU A 48 -9.00 -8.91 0.45
N LEU A 49 -7.86 -8.28 0.16
CA LEU A 49 -7.75 -7.25 -0.86
C LEU A 49 -8.10 -7.81 -2.25
N GLY A 50 -7.58 -9.00 -2.58
CA GLY A 50 -7.92 -9.70 -3.82
C GLY A 50 -9.43 -9.94 -3.93
N ARG A 51 -10.06 -10.43 -2.86
CA ARG A 51 -11.52 -10.62 -2.79
C ARG A 51 -12.29 -9.33 -3.06
N ARG A 52 -11.89 -8.21 -2.46
CA ARG A 52 -12.52 -6.89 -2.66
C ARG A 52 -12.37 -6.37 -4.10
N LEU A 53 -11.26 -6.71 -4.75
CA LEU A 53 -10.95 -6.28 -6.12
C LEU A 53 -11.36 -7.29 -7.20
N GLY A 54 -11.92 -8.45 -6.82
CA GLY A 54 -12.27 -9.52 -7.76
C GLY A 54 -11.07 -10.19 -8.42
N VAL A 55 -9.88 -10.17 -7.78
CA VAL A 55 -8.64 -10.78 -8.29
C VAL A 55 -8.07 -11.80 -7.29
N SER A 56 -7.16 -12.66 -7.76
CA SER A 56 -6.54 -13.66 -6.88
C SER A 56 -5.47 -13.05 -5.96
N LYS A 57 -5.15 -13.75 -4.86
CA LYS A 57 -4.02 -13.38 -3.98
C LYS A 57 -2.71 -13.24 -4.76
N GLN A 58 -2.48 -14.09 -5.76
CA GLN A 58 -1.28 -14.08 -6.59
C GLN A 58 -1.15 -12.79 -7.41
N VAL A 59 -2.27 -12.22 -7.86
CA VAL A 59 -2.26 -10.92 -8.55
C VAL A 59 -1.84 -9.81 -7.59
N ILE A 60 -2.38 -9.80 -6.37
CA ILE A 60 -1.98 -8.83 -5.34
C ILE A 60 -0.51 -8.97 -4.98
N SER A 61 0.00 -10.21 -4.81
CA SER A 61 1.42 -10.46 -4.58
C SER A 61 2.29 -9.84 -5.68
N ARG A 62 1.92 -10.04 -6.95
CA ARG A 62 2.65 -9.47 -8.09
C ARG A 62 2.65 -7.94 -8.10
N TYR A 63 1.53 -7.32 -7.71
CA TYR A 63 1.49 -5.86 -7.57
C TYR A 63 2.43 -5.39 -6.46
N GLU A 64 2.44 -6.06 -5.31
CA GLU A 64 3.33 -5.74 -4.19
C GLU A 64 4.82 -5.98 -4.54
N GLU A 65 5.15 -7.05 -5.28
CA GLU A 65 6.51 -7.35 -5.74
C GLU A 65 7.09 -6.28 -6.68
N SER A 66 6.21 -5.53 -7.37
CA SER A 66 6.60 -4.44 -8.27
C SER A 66 6.41 -3.05 -7.64
N ASP A 67 6.18 -2.98 -6.31
CA ASP A 67 5.85 -1.75 -5.59
C ASP A 67 4.73 -0.93 -6.25
N TYR A 68 3.80 -1.63 -6.90
CA TYR A 68 2.71 -1.07 -7.69
C TYR A 68 3.16 -0.15 -8.85
N GLN A 69 4.45 -0.12 -9.22
CA GLN A 69 5.00 0.79 -10.25
C GLN A 69 4.42 0.55 -11.65
N THR A 70 3.97 -0.67 -11.93
CA THR A 70 3.37 -1.05 -13.21
C THR A 70 1.84 -0.95 -13.22
N VAL A 71 1.24 -0.57 -12.07
CA VAL A 71 -0.20 -0.51 -11.91
C VAL A 71 -0.70 0.84 -12.42
N ALA A 72 -1.65 0.81 -13.35
CA ALA A 72 -2.28 2.02 -13.86
C ALA A 72 -2.94 2.81 -12.72
N ILE A 73 -2.89 4.14 -12.79
CA ILE A 73 -3.41 5.00 -11.74
C ILE A 73 -4.87 4.72 -11.36
N ALA A 74 -5.72 4.42 -12.34
CA ALA A 74 -7.12 4.05 -12.10
C ALA A 74 -7.22 2.80 -11.22
N ARG A 75 -6.40 1.78 -11.49
CA ARG A 75 -6.32 0.57 -10.67
C ARG A 75 -5.76 0.86 -9.29
N LEU A 76 -4.79 1.77 -9.19
CA LEU A 76 -4.22 2.18 -7.90
C LEU A 76 -5.27 2.85 -7.01
N GLN A 77 -6.15 3.68 -7.60
CA GLN A 77 -7.29 4.26 -6.91
C GLN A 77 -8.26 3.18 -6.41
N GLU A 78 -8.65 2.22 -7.26
CA GLU A 78 -9.51 1.09 -6.85
C GLU A 78 -8.90 0.32 -5.67
N ILE A 79 -7.59 0.09 -5.69
CA ILE A 79 -6.86 -0.58 -4.60
C ILE A 79 -6.97 0.23 -3.30
N LEU A 80 -6.71 1.54 -3.35
CA LEU A 80 -6.81 2.41 -2.18
C LEU A 80 -8.24 2.43 -1.61
N GLU A 81 -9.25 2.50 -2.46
CA GLU A 81 -10.67 2.43 -2.07
C GLU A 81 -11.00 1.08 -1.42
N ALA A 82 -10.53 -0.03 -2.00
CA ALA A 82 -10.70 -1.38 -1.43
C ALA A 82 -9.99 -1.53 -0.07
N ILE A 83 -8.89 -0.79 0.17
CA ILE A 83 -8.21 -0.71 1.47
C ILE A 83 -8.98 0.19 2.46
N GLY A 84 -9.91 1.03 1.98
CA GLY A 84 -10.65 2.00 2.79
C GLY A 84 -9.86 3.29 3.01
N ILE A 85 -9.08 3.72 2.02
CA ILE A 85 -8.30 4.95 2.01
C ILE A 85 -8.86 5.88 0.96
N LYS A 86 -9.15 7.12 1.37
CA LYS A 86 -9.54 8.19 0.48
C LYS A 86 -8.30 9.01 0.12
N ALA A 87 -7.89 8.96 -1.14
CA ALA A 87 -6.88 9.85 -1.67
C ALA A 87 -7.48 11.24 -1.95
N VAL A 88 -6.72 12.30 -1.66
CA VAL A 88 -7.06 13.67 -2.02
C VAL A 88 -5.88 14.21 -2.83
N VAL A 89 -6.15 14.74 -4.02
CA VAL A 89 -5.15 15.33 -4.90
C VAL A 89 -5.44 16.82 -5.03
N THR A 90 -4.42 17.64 -4.79
CA THR A 90 -4.48 19.09 -4.99
C THR A 90 -3.62 19.43 -6.22
N LEU A 91 -4.23 20.07 -7.22
CA LEU A 91 -3.52 20.59 -8.38
C LEU A 91 -3.17 22.07 -8.11
N SER A 92 -1.91 22.44 -8.30
CA SER A 92 -1.41 23.81 -8.23
C SER A 92 -0.72 24.16 -9.55
N ALA A 93 -0.94 25.36 -10.06
CA ALA A 93 -0.35 25.89 -11.30
C ALA A 93 0.56 27.08 -11.00
#